data_AF-A0A950ZN28-F1
#
_entry.id   AF-A0A950ZN28-F1
#
_cell.length_a   1.000
_cell.length_b   1.000
_cell.length_c   1.000
_cell.angle_alpha   90.00
_cell.angle_beta   90.00
_cell.angle_gamma   90.00
#
_symmetry.space_group_name_H-M   'P 1'
#
loop_
_entity.id
_entity.type
_entity.pdbx_description
1 polymer ?
#
loop_
_entity_poly.entity_id
_entity_poly.type
_entity_poly.pdbx_seq_one_letter_code
_entity_poly.pdbx_strand_id
1 'polypeptide(L)'
;MKVAIIGGGIGGMKLALSLLSAGVDDVDIFESAATIRELGVGINVLPHGVRELAELDLLEQLYEVGIPTADWSTASRRPRKTAAAR
;
A
#
# COMPACT_ATOMS: atom_id res chain seq x y z
N MET A 1 -2.41 25.50 -1.64
CA MET A 1 -3.65 25.00 -0.97
C MET A 1 -3.17 24.21 0.22
N LYS A 2 -3.71 24.46 1.42
CA LYS A 2 -3.30 23.72 2.61
C LYS A 2 -4.18 22.48 2.84
N VAL A 3 -3.56 21.33 3.05
CA VAL A 3 -4.26 20.05 3.28
C VAL A 3 -3.83 19.45 4.62
N ALA A 4 -4.81 19.13 5.47
CA ALA A 4 -4.59 18.37 6.69
C ALA A 4 -5.05 16.91 6.50
N ILE A 5 -4.17 15.96 6.77
CA ILE A 5 -4.43 14.52 6.69
C ILE A 5 -4.48 13.97 8.12
N ILE A 6 -5.58 13.30 8.48
CA ILE A 6 -5.74 12.66 9.79
C ILE A 6 -5.50 11.16 9.65
N GLY A 7 -4.41 10.69 10.26
CA GLY A 7 -3.91 9.32 10.24
C GLY A 7 -2.58 9.20 9.50
N GLY A 8 -1.54 8.73 10.20
CA GLY A 8 -0.18 8.49 9.69
C GLY A 8 0.07 7.06 9.22
N GLY A 9 -0.98 6.30 8.92
CA GLY A 9 -0.88 4.95 8.37
C GLY A 9 -0.58 4.93 6.87
N ILE A 10 -0.65 3.72 6.28
CA ILE A 10 -0.37 3.48 4.85
C ILE A 10 -1.17 4.42 3.93
N GLY A 11 -2.49 4.54 4.17
CA GLY A 11 -3.34 5.40 3.36
C GLY A 11 -3.01 6.89 3.48
N GLY A 12 -2.70 7.37 4.70
CA GLY A 12 -2.37 8.76 4.95
C GLY A 12 -1.03 9.17 4.36
N MET A 13 0.00 8.34 4.54
CA MET A 13 1.30 8.56 3.91
C MET A 13 1.21 8.48 2.38
N LYS A 14 0.49 7.50 1.83
CA LYS A 14 0.27 7.40 0.38
C LYS A 14 -0.42 8.66 -0.16
N LEU A 15 -1.46 9.14 0.53
CA LEU A 15 -2.16 10.35 0.13
C LEU A 15 -1.23 11.57 0.14
N ALA A 16 -0.43 11.73 1.19
CA ALA A 16 0.54 12.82 1.28
C ALA A 16 1.51 12.79 0.09
N LEU A 17 2.14 11.65 -0.18
CA LEU A 17 3.05 11.48 -1.32
C LEU A 17 2.35 11.74 -2.66
N SER A 18 1.11 11.29 -2.83
CA SER A 18 0.33 11.52 -4.04
C SER A 18 0.01 13.01 -4.25
N LEU A 19 -0.30 13.73 -3.17
CA LEU A 19 -0.54 15.18 -3.21
C LEU A 19 0.74 15.95 -3.56
N LEU A 20 1.86 15.57 -2.95
CA LEU A 20 3.17 16.14 -3.27
C LEU A 20 3.53 15.93 -4.74
N SER A 21 3.34 14.71 -5.26
CA SER A 21 3.55 14.37 -6.68
C SER A 21 2.64 15.17 -7.62
N ALA A 22 1.42 15.49 -7.18
CA ALA A 22 0.47 16.33 -7.90
C ALA A 22 0.75 17.85 -7.77
N GLY A 23 1.81 18.26 -7.07
CA GLY A 23 2.19 19.67 -6.90
C GLY A 23 1.47 20.39 -5.75
N VAL A 24 0.83 19.66 -4.83
CA VAL A 24 0.27 20.22 -3.60
C VAL A 24 1.30 20.00 -2.48
N ASP A 25 2.00 21.06 -2.10
CA ASP A 25 3.18 21.04 -1.23
C ASP A 25 2.93 21.42 0.24
N ASP A 26 1.81 22.08 0.55
CA ASP A 26 1.40 22.45 1.91
C ASP A 26 0.50 21.35 2.53
N VAL A 27 1.14 20.25 2.95
CA VAL A 27 0.48 19.06 3.51
C VAL A 27 0.97 18.76 4.92
N ASP A 28 0.05 18.72 5.88
CA ASP A 28 0.31 18.32 7.27
C ASP A 28 -0.36 16.98 7.59
N ILE A 29 0.38 16.03 8.19
CA ILE A 29 -0.15 14.73 8.65
C ILE A 29 -0.23 14.73 10.18
N PHE A 30 -1.38 14.35 10.71
CA PHE A 30 -1.63 14.20 12.15
C PHE A 30 -1.83 12.73 12.50
N GLU A 31 -1.05 12.21 13.44
CA GLU A 31 -1.19 10.85 13.96
C GLU A 31 -1.38 10.88 15.48
N SER A 32 -2.31 10.05 15.96
CA SER A 32 -2.60 9.87 17.38
C SER A 32 -1.49 9.12 18.13
N ALA A 33 -0.81 8.19 17.46
CA ALA A 33 0.31 7.45 18.02
C ALA A 33 1.55 8.35 18.12
N ALA A 34 2.18 8.37 19.29
CA ALA A 34 3.42 9.12 19.52
C ALA A 34 4.62 8.60 18.71
N THR A 35 4.56 7.37 18.19
CA THR A 35 5.61 6.76 17.39
C THR A 35 5.00 5.73 16.44
N ILE A 36 5.46 5.71 15.19
CA ILE A 36 5.13 4.65 14.24
C ILE A 36 5.84 3.37 14.68
N ARG A 37 5.07 2.30 14.87
CA ARG A 37 5.58 0.99 15.31
C ARG A 37 5.02 -0.10 14.41
N GLU A 38 5.85 -1.11 14.16
CA GLU A 38 5.40 -2.34 13.52
C GLU A 38 4.45 -3.10 14.44
N LEU A 39 3.38 -3.64 13.87
CA LEU A 39 2.43 -4.49 14.59
C LEU A 39 2.89 -5.96 14.67
N GLY A 40 4.04 -6.30 14.06
CA GLY A 40 4.52 -7.67 13.94
C GLY A 40 3.67 -8.54 12.99
N VAL A 41 2.90 -7.92 12.09
CA VAL A 41 2.09 -8.61 11.09
C VAL A 41 2.59 -8.30 9.67
N GLY A 42 2.57 -9.31 8.81
CA GLY A 42 2.81 -9.15 7.38
C GLY A 42 1.51 -8.92 6.62
N ILE A 43 1.57 -8.11 5.56
CA ILE A 43 0.50 -7.96 4.58
C ILE A 43 1.01 -8.37 3.21
N ASN A 44 0.15 -9.01 2.41
CA ASN A 44 0.46 -9.26 1.01
C ASN A 44 -0.01 -8.06 0.17
N VAL A 45 0.93 -7.32 -0.42
CA VAL A 45 0.61 -6.22 -1.33
C VAL A 45 0.36 -6.81 -2.72
N LEU A 46 -0.90 -6.79 -3.16
CA LEU A 46 -1.30 -7.29 -4.47
C LEU A 46 -0.76 -6.40 -5.61
N PRO A 47 -0.69 -6.90 -6.85
CA PRO A 47 -0.04 -6.18 -7.96
C PRO A 47 -0.56 -4.74 -8.20
N HIS A 48 -1.84 -4.48 -7.95
CA HIS A 48 -2.40 -3.14 -8.05
C HIS A 48 -1.86 -2.19 -6.98
N GLY A 49 -1.65 -2.68 -5.74
CA GLY A 49 -1.02 -1.88 -4.69
C GLY A 49 0.47 -1.64 -4.96
N VAL A 50 1.17 -2.64 -5.49
CA VAL A 50 2.58 -2.50 -5.90
C VAL A 50 2.73 -1.45 -6.99
N ARG A 51 1.82 -1.43 -7.96
CA ARG A 51 1.80 -0.42 -9.03
C ARG A 51 1.71 1.00 -8.46
N GLU A 52 0.82 1.26 -7.50
CA GLU A 52 0.67 2.58 -6.89
C GLU A 52 1.95 3.05 -6.19
N LEU A 53 2.69 2.13 -5.55
CA LEU A 53 3.97 2.44 -4.92
C LEU A 53 5.07 2.67 -5.96
N ALA A 54 5.05 1.92 -7.06
CA ALA A 54 5.99 2.12 -8.17
C ALA A 54 5.82 3.48 -8.85
N GLU A 55 4.58 3.96 -9.02
CA GLU A 55 4.29 5.30 -9.56
C GLU A 55 4.77 6.43 -8.63
N LEU A 56 5.13 6.12 -7.38
CA LEU A 56 5.73 7.04 -6.40
C LEU A 56 7.24 6.81 -6.22
N ASP A 57 7.90 6.10 -7.13
CA ASP A 57 9.32 5.74 -7.07
C ASP A 57 9.72 4.97 -5.79
N LEU A 58 8.80 4.17 -5.24
CA LEU A 58 9.02 3.34 -4.05
C LEU A 58 9.23 1.86 -4.35
N LEU A 59 9.34 1.48 -5.62
CA LEU A 59 9.41 0.06 -6.01
C LEU A 59 10.67 -0.62 -5.48
N GLU A 60 11.82 0.05 -5.54
CA GLU A 60 13.09 -0.52 -5.09
C GLU A 60 13.10 -0.71 -3.57
N GLN A 61 12.67 0.31 -2.82
CA GLN A 61 12.52 0.28 -1.37
C GLN A 61 11.52 -0.80 -0.94
N LEU A 62 10.45 -1.03 -1.72
CA LEU A 62 9.52 -2.12 -1.47
C LEU A 62 10.18 -3.50 -1.63
N TYR A 63 11.06 -3.67 -2.61
CA TYR A 63 11.81 -4.92 -2.78
C TYR A 63 12.86 -5.15 -1.69
N GLU A 64 13.43 -4.09 -1.12
CA GLU A 64 14.38 -4.19 -0.01
C GLU A 64 13.75 -4.71 1.29
N VAL A 65 12.50 -4.30 1.56
CA VAL A 65 11.79 -4.66 2.81
C VAL A 65 10.80 -5.82 2.64
N GLY A 66 10.41 -6.12 1.40
CA GLY A 66 9.39 -7.10 1.07
C GLY A 66 9.94 -8.48 0.69
N ILE A 67 9.04 -9.46 0.63
CA ILE A 67 9.34 -10.80 0.11
C ILE A 67 8.48 -11.01 -1.15
N PRO A 68 9.08 -11.25 -2.33
CA PRO A 68 8.32 -11.53 -3.54
C PRO A 68 7.46 -12.79 -3.40
N THR A 69 6.16 -12.64 -3.62
CA THR A 69 5.22 -13.77 -3.61
C THR A 69 5.47 -14.67 -4.81
N ALA A 70 5.92 -15.91 -4.57
CA ALA A 70 6.22 -16.89 -5.62
C ALA A 70 4.97 -17.60 -6.16
N ASP A 71 4.00 -17.88 -5.30
CA ASP A 71 2.72 -18.50 -5.67
C ASP A 71 1.60 -17.96 -4.78
N TRP A 72 0.39 -17.85 -5.35
CA TRP A 72 -0.81 -17.42 -4.63
C TRP A 72 -1.97 -18.30 -5.03
N SER A 73 -2.51 -19.03 -4.06
CA SER A 73 -3.69 -19.87 -4.24
C SER A 73 -4.83 -19.41 -3.34
N THR A 74 -6.06 -19.60 -3.82
CA THR A 74 -7.27 -19.38 -3.03
C THR A 74 -8.02 -20.68 -2.88
N ALA A 75 -8.31 -21.05 -1.63
CA ALA A 75 -9.18 -22.17 -1.33
C ALA A 75 -10.59 -21.65 -1.05
N SER A 76 -11.58 -22.17 -1.75
CA SER A 76 -13.00 -21.93 -1.49
C SER A 76 -13.66 -23.23 -1.06
N ARG A 77 -14.47 -23.18 0.00
CA ARG A 77 -15.34 -24.32 0.39
C ARG A 77 -16.46 -24.57 -0.61
N ARG A 78 -16.76 -23.61 -1.49
CA ARG A 78 -17.74 -23.82 -2.56
C ARG A 78 -17.03 -24.42 -3.77
N PRO A 79 -17.58 -25.49 -4.37
CA PRO A 79 -17.02 -26.02 -5.61
C PRO A 79 -16.99 -24.89 -6.65
N ARG A 80 -15.78 -24.54 -7.10
CA ARG A 80 -15.58 -23.55 -8.15
C ARG A 80 -16.14 -24.17 -9.42
N LYS A 81 -17.18 -23.58 -10.03
CA LYS A 81 -17.51 -23.89 -11.43
C LYS A 81 -16.31 -23.41 -12.24
N THR A 82 -15.43 -24.31 -12.61
CA THR A 82 -14.32 -24.04 -13.53
C THR A 82 -14.93 -23.62 -14.87
N ALA A 83 -14.98 -22.31 -15.12
CA ALA A 83 -14.99 -21.85 -16.50
C ALA A 83 -13.65 -22.28 -17.10
N ALA A 84 -13.72 -23.09 -18.15
CA ALA A 84 -12.59 -23.68 -18.84
C ALA A 84 -11.50 -22.65 -19.11
N ALA A 85 -10.26 -23.02 -18.79
CA ALA A 85 -9.07 -22.35 -19.26
C ALA A 85 -9.14 -22.21 -20.79
N ARG A 86 -8.88 -21.01 -21.28
CA ARG A 86 -8.36 -20.78 -22.63
C ARG A 86 -6.89 -20.44 -22.48
#